data_AF-A0A1I3PU03-F1
#
_entry.id   AF-A0A1I3PU03-F1
#
_cell.length_a   1.000
_cell.length_b   1.000
_cell.length_c   1.000
_cell.angle_alpha   90.00
_cell.angle_beta   90.00
_cell.angle_gamma   90.00
#
_symmetry.space_group_name_H-M   'P 1'
#
loop_
_entity.id
_entity.type
_entity.pdbx_description
1 polymer ?
#
loop_
_entity_poly.entity_id
_entity_poly.type
_entity_poly.pdbx_seq_one_letter_code
_entity_poly.pdbx_strand_id
1 'polypeptide(L)' 'MSKKKQQSGSLGDQLNADVLSKLQSKKSELKQQAVEREEQEKKRRMEERKRREANKSFEELLNESDLDWKSFKK' A
#
# COMPACT_ATOMS: atom_id res chain seq x y z
N MET A 1 26.17 5.43 56.03
CA MET A 1 26.98 5.22 54.80
C MET A 1 26.07 5.27 53.58
N SER A 2 26.13 6.40 52.88
CA SER A 2 25.35 6.72 51.68
C SER A 2 25.75 5.87 50.49
N LYS A 3 24.76 5.24 49.84
CA LYS A 3 24.81 5.01 48.39
C LYS A 3 23.42 4.79 47.81
N LYS A 4 22.57 5.82 47.91
CA LYS A 4 21.46 5.99 46.95
C LYS A 4 22.11 6.26 45.60
N LYS A 5 22.24 5.19 44.82
CA LYS A 5 22.81 5.12 43.47
C LYS A 5 22.15 6.22 42.62
N GLN A 6 22.91 7.29 42.44
CA GLN A 6 22.54 8.44 41.64
C GLN A 6 22.44 8.01 40.17
N GLN A 7 21.36 8.48 39.55
CA GLN A 7 21.29 8.91 38.16
C GLN A 7 21.32 7.81 37.10
N SER A 8 20.20 7.08 37.02
CA SER A 8 19.59 6.82 35.71
C SER A 8 19.53 8.16 34.95
N GLY A 9 20.00 8.18 33.69
CA GLY A 9 20.12 9.39 32.85
C GLY A 9 18.93 10.34 32.96
N SER A 10 19.20 11.63 32.80
CA SER A 10 18.25 12.74 32.98
C SER A 10 16.85 12.39 32.49
N LEU A 11 15.82 12.78 33.22
CA LEU A 11 14.42 12.57 32.82
C LEU A 11 14.16 13.05 31.38
N GLY A 12 14.87 14.09 30.92
CA GLY A 12 14.82 14.57 29.55
C GLY A 12 15.32 13.55 28.50
N ASP A 13 16.34 12.75 28.82
CA ASP A 13 16.88 11.73 27.91
C ASP A 13 15.89 10.56 27.72
N GLN A 14 15.20 10.18 28.80
CA GLN A 14 14.15 9.15 28.74
C GLN A 14 12.92 9.63 27.93
N LEU A 15 12.52 10.89 28.12
CA LEU A 15 11.43 11.49 27.34
C LEU A 15 11.79 11.60 25.86
N ASN A 16 13.03 11.97 25.53
CA ASN A 16 13.50 12.00 24.15
C ASN A 16 13.51 10.60 23.50
N ALA A 17 13.93 9.57 24.24
CA ALA A 17 13.90 8.19 23.75
C ALA A 17 12.47 7.69 23.47
N ASP A 18 11.52 8.00 24.35
CA ASP A 18 10.10 7.64 24.16
C ASP A 18 9.48 8.37 22.96
N VAL A 19 9.79 9.66 22.79
CA VAL A 19 9.33 10.46 21.64
C VAL A 19 9.89 9.90 20.33
N LEU A 20 11.18 9.53 20.29
CA LEU A 20 11.80 8.91 19.12
C LEU A 20 11.15 7.56 18.79
N SER A 21 10.88 6.73 19.79
CA SER A 21 10.22 5.43 19.62
C SER A 21 8.81 5.59 19.03
N LYS A 22 8.04 6.56 19.53
CA LYS A 22 6.70 6.90 19.01
C LYS A 22 6.76 7.38 17.55
N LEU A 23 7.73 8.23 17.21
CA LEU A 23 7.92 8.71 15.84
C LEU A 23 8.29 7.57 14.87
N GLN A 24 9.19 6.67 15.29
CA GLN A 24 9.57 5.51 14.48
C GLN A 24 8.40 4.56 14.26
N SER A 25 7.63 4.27 15.33
CA SER A 25 6.42 3.46 15.26
C SER A 25 5.40 4.06 14.28
N LYS A 26 5.10 5.36 14.42
CA LYS A 26 4.19 6.10 13.54
C LYS A 26 4.66 6.07 12.08
N LYS A 27 5.96 6.22 11.83
CA LYS A 27 6.55 6.15 10.49
C LYS A 27 6.37 4.77 9.87
N SER A 28 6.55 3.70 10.63
CA SER A 28 6.35 2.34 10.16
C SER A 28 4.89 2.07 9.82
N GLU A 29 3.98 2.49 10.70
CA GLU A 29 2.53 2.37 10.49
C GLU A 29 2.08 3.10 9.22
N LEU A 30 2.52 4.35 9.03
CA LEU A 30 2.18 5.13 7.84
C LEU A 30 2.73 4.50 6.55
N LYS A 31 3.93 3.91 6.58
CA LYS A 31 4.48 3.18 5.44
C LYS A 31 3.64 1.96 5.10
N GLN A 32 3.23 1.18 6.10
CA GLN A 32 2.39 0.01 5.90
C GLN A 32 1.02 0.40 5.33
N GLN A 33 0.38 1.44 5.87
CA GLN A 33 -0.89 1.94 5.34
C GLN A 33 -0.78 2.44 3.90
N ALA A 34 0.33 3.10 3.54
CA ALA A 34 0.53 3.57 2.17
C ALA A 34 0.64 2.40 1.17
N VAL A 35 1.42 1.37 1.52
CA VAL A 35 1.56 0.16 0.69
C VAL A 35 0.22 -0.56 0.55
N GLU A 36 -0.51 -0.73 1.65
CA GLU A 36 -1.81 -1.40 1.64
C GLU A 36 -2.83 -0.65 0.76
N ARG A 37 -2.88 0.68 0.84
CA ARG A 37 -3.76 1.49 -0.03
C ARG A 37 -3.42 1.33 -1.50
N GLU A 38 -2.14 1.35 -1.85
CA GLU A 38 -1.71 1.20 -3.24
C GLU A 38 -2.08 -0.20 -3.79
N GLU A 39 -1.88 -1.24 -2.99
CA GLU A 39 -2.28 -2.61 -3.37
C GLU A 39 -3.79 -2.76 -3.53
N GLN A 40 -4.58 -2.16 -2.62
CA GLN A 40 -6.04 -2.17 -2.72
C GLN A 40 -6.51 -1.42 -3.97
N GLU A 41 -5.94 -0.26 -4.30
CA GLU A 41 -6.30 0.46 -5.53
C GLU A 41 -5.93 -0.33 -6.79
N LYS A 42 -4.76 -0.98 -6.81
CA LYS A 42 -4.35 -1.84 -7.93
C LYS A 42 -5.32 -3.01 -8.12
N LYS A 43 -5.72 -3.68 -7.03
CA LYS A 43 -6.71 -4.77 -7.07
C LYS A 43 -8.06 -4.29 -7.59
N ARG A 44 -8.56 -3.16 -7.08
CA ARG A 44 -9.83 -2.57 -7.53
C ARG A 44 -9.80 -2.20 -9.01
N ARG A 45 -8.71 -1.62 -9.51
CA ARG A 45 -8.55 -1.30 -10.95
C ARG A 45 -8.55 -2.54 -11.82
N MET A 46 -7.91 -3.63 -11.38
CA MET A 46 -7.92 -4.89 -12.13
C MET A 46 -9.30 -5.55 -12.16
N GLU A 47 -10.00 -5.57 -11.03
CA GLU A 47 -11.37 -6.10 -10.95
C GLU A 47 -12.35 -5.30 -11.80
N GLU A 48 -12.22 -3.97 -11.79
CA GLU A 48 -13.04 -3.09 -12.62
C GLU A 48 -12.79 -3.32 -14.11
N ARG A 49 -11.52 -3.47 -14.54
CA ARG A 49 -11.18 -3.83 -15.92
C ARG A 49 -11.79 -5.16 -16.33
N LYS A 50 -11.61 -6.20 -15.52
CA LYS A 50 -12.20 -7.53 -15.77
C LYS A 50 -13.72 -7.48 -15.87
N ARG A 51 -14.38 -6.71 -14.99
CA ARG A 51 -15.83 -6.55 -15.04
C ARG A 51 -16.25 -5.79 -16.29
N ARG A 52 -15.55 -4.72 -16.67
CA ARG A 52 -15.84 -3.98 -17.91
C ARG A 52 -15.66 -4.87 -19.12
N GLU A 53 -14.57 -5.61 -19.22
CA GLU A 53 -14.33 -6.58 -20.30
C GLU A 53 -15.42 -7.66 -20.35
N ALA A 54 -15.81 -8.24 -19.20
CA ALA A 54 -16.87 -9.24 -19.15
C ALA A 54 -18.26 -8.69 -19.50
N ASN A 55 -18.50 -7.39 -19.32
CA ASN A 55 -19.75 -6.73 -19.70
C ASN A 55 -19.68 -6.06 -21.08
N LYS A 56 -18.52 -6.00 -21.73
CA LYS A 56 -18.39 -5.55 -23.12
C LYS A 56 -18.86 -6.66 -24.05
N SER A 57 -19.47 -6.25 -25.15
CA SER A 57 -19.79 -7.21 -26.20
C SER A 57 -18.49 -7.70 -26.87
N PHE A 58 -18.51 -8.93 -27.41
CA PHE A 58 -17.36 -9.50 -28.12
C PHE A 58 -16.88 -8.58 -29.27
N GLU A 59 -17.81 -7.90 -29.93
CA GLU A 59 -17.52 -6.96 -31.02
C GLU A 59 -16.72 -5.74 -30.54
N GLU A 60 -17.04 -5.18 -29.36
CA GLU A 60 -16.26 -4.08 -28.79
C GLU A 60 -14.88 -4.52 -28.33
N LEU A 61 -14.78 -5.69 -27.69
CA LEU A 61 -13.48 -6.27 -27.31
C LEU A 61 -12.60 -6.55 -28.54
N LEU A 62 -13.21 -7.05 -29.61
CA LEU A 62 -12.53 -7.35 -30.86
C LEU A 62 -12.09 -6.07 -31.58
N ASN A 63 -12.96 -5.04 -31.66
CA ASN A 63 -12.63 -3.76 -32.29
C ASN A 63 -11.58 -2.95 -31.51
N GLU A 64 -11.48 -3.13 -30.19
CA GLU A 64 -10.42 -2.54 -29.36
C GLU A 64 -9.09 -3.31 -29.49
N SER A 65 -9.11 -4.52 -30.02
CA SER A 65 -7.92 -5.30 -30.30
C SER A 65 -7.49 -5.13 -31.77
N ASP A 66 -6.19 -5.24 -32.06
CA ASP A 66 -5.68 -5.23 -33.44
C ASP A 66 -6.02 -6.52 -34.22
N LEU A 67 -6.97 -7.32 -33.74
CA LEU A 67 -7.35 -8.60 -34.34
C LEU A 67 -8.49 -8.40 -35.32
N ASP A 68 -8.22 -8.63 -36.61
CA ASP A 68 -9.28 -8.68 -37.62
C ASP A 68 -9.87 -10.10 -37.69
N TRP A 69 -11.10 -10.29 -37.21
CA TRP A 69 -11.76 -11.60 -37.27
C TRP A 69 -11.89 -12.16 -38.70
N LYS A 70 -11.84 -11.33 -39.73
CA LYS A 70 -11.85 -11.76 -41.13
C LYS A 70 -10.61 -12.55 -41.50
N SER A 71 -9.48 -12.36 -40.81
CA SER A 71 -8.29 -13.19 -41.03
C SER A 71 -8.41 -14.61 -40.44
N PHE A 72 -9.40 -14.84 -39.56
CA PHE A 72 -9.59 -16.13 -38.87
C PHE A 72 -10.76 -16.95 -39.41
N LYS A 73 -11.70 -16.35 -40.14
CA LYS A 73 -12.72 -17.09 -40.87
C LYS A 73 -12.26 -17.37 -42.30
N LYS A 74 -11.92 -18.63 -42.56
CA LYS A 74 -11.72 -19.20 -43.90
C LYS A 74 -13.06 -19.67 -44.47
#